data_AF-A0A076NTQ0-F1
#
_entry.id   AF-A0A076NTQ0-F1
#
_cell.length_a   1.000
_cell.length_b   1.000
_cell.length_c   1.000
_cell.angle_alpha   90.00
_cell.angle_beta   90.00
_cell.angle_gamma   90.00
#
_symmetry.space_group_name_H-M   'P 1'
#
loop_
_entity.id
_entity.type
_entity.pdbx_description
1 polymer ?
#
loop_
_entity_poly.entity_id
_entity_poly.type
_entity_poly.pdbx_seq_one_letter_code
_entity_poly.pdbx_strand_id
1 'polypeptide(L)'
;MSFRREPNPNRNHPTFCPYCSGEGLWPDEQTDFAWKCDACLRIFEVKFYGQDDPDHAPAPAPSTPQALQDSLARHGHTAVVRNDGGRK
;
A
#
# COMPACT_ATOMS: atom_id res chain seq x y z
N MET A 1 27.41 14.65 -6.69
CA MET A 1 26.20 14.60 -7.53
C MET A 1 25.42 15.89 -7.28
N SER A 2 25.31 16.77 -8.26
CA SER A 2 24.45 17.96 -8.16
C SER A 2 23.01 17.51 -8.34
N PHE A 3 22.28 17.37 -7.25
CA PHE A 3 20.84 17.20 -7.36
C PHE A 3 20.26 18.51 -7.91
N ARG A 4 19.41 18.41 -8.93
CA ARG A 4 18.75 19.57 -9.54
C ARG A 4 17.84 20.30 -8.54
N ARG A 5 17.54 19.68 -7.39
CA ARG A 5 16.78 20.22 -6.25
C ARG A 5 17.03 19.40 -4.96
N GLU A 6 16.62 19.94 -3.82
CA GLU A 6 16.65 19.25 -2.54
C GLU A 6 15.66 18.05 -2.50
N PRO A 7 16.01 16.90 -1.91
CA PRO A 7 15.12 15.73 -1.85
C PRO A 7 13.84 16.01 -1.06
N ASN A 8 12.66 15.70 -1.63
CA ASN A 8 11.38 15.76 -0.93
C ASN A 8 11.01 14.32 -0.46
N PRO A 9 11.01 14.03 0.86
CA PRO A 9 10.72 12.70 1.38
C PRO A 9 9.28 12.24 1.15
N ASN A 10 8.35 13.15 0.84
CA ASN A 10 6.95 12.86 0.57
C ASN A 10 6.63 12.77 -0.93
N ARG A 11 7.64 12.83 -1.80
CA ARG A 11 7.43 12.74 -3.25
C ARG A 11 7.09 11.32 -3.64
N ASN A 12 5.83 11.10 -4.01
CA ASN A 12 5.47 9.85 -4.66
C ASN A 12 6.09 9.80 -6.08
N HIS A 13 6.68 8.66 -6.45
CA HIS A 13 7.29 8.45 -7.76
C HIS A 13 6.30 7.71 -8.68
N PRO A 14 5.66 8.40 -9.64
CA PRO A 14 4.88 7.72 -10.67
C PRO A 14 5.80 6.88 -11.53
N THR A 15 5.39 5.66 -11.86
CA THR A 15 6.13 4.77 -12.77
C THR A 15 5.75 4.97 -14.24
N PHE A 16 4.56 5.53 -14.52
CA PHE A 16 4.06 5.74 -15.88
C PHE A 16 3.42 7.12 -16.04
N CYS A 17 3.67 7.76 -17.18
CA CYS A 17 2.99 9.00 -17.54
C CYS A 17 1.48 8.74 -17.73
N PRO A 18 0.58 9.47 -17.05
CA PRO A 18 -0.87 9.24 -17.17
C PRO A 18 -1.43 9.60 -18.57
N TYR A 19 -0.64 10.26 -19.42
CA TYR A 19 -1.06 10.69 -20.75
C TYR A 19 -0.54 9.82 -21.88
N CYS A 20 0.66 9.24 -21.76
CA CYS A 20 1.30 8.53 -22.87
C CYS A 20 1.90 7.17 -22.48
N SER A 21 1.74 6.73 -21.24
CA SER A 21 2.32 5.48 -20.70
C SER A 21 3.85 5.37 -20.73
N GLY A 22 4.58 6.43 -21.12
CA GLY A 22 6.04 6.45 -21.05
C GLY A 22 6.57 6.45 -19.61
N GLU A 23 7.75 5.87 -19.41
CA GLU A 23 8.39 5.69 -18.10
C GLU A 23 9.46 6.75 -17.79
N GLY A 24 9.89 7.53 -18.80
CA GLY A 24 10.87 8.59 -18.65
C GLY A 24 10.31 9.81 -17.93
N LEU A 25 10.23 9.73 -16.60
CA LEU A 25 9.65 10.75 -15.72
C LEU A 25 10.73 11.42 -14.88
N TRP A 26 10.75 12.74 -14.92
CA TRP A 26 11.73 13.55 -14.21
C TRP A 26 11.07 14.56 -13.28
N PRO A 27 11.66 14.82 -12.11
CA PRO A 27 11.49 16.05 -11.36
C PRO A 27 11.32 17.33 -12.20
N ASP A 28 10.25 18.08 -11.96
CA ASP A 28 10.03 19.42 -12.53
C ASP A 28 9.90 20.49 -11.43
N GLU A 29 10.13 21.77 -11.78
CA GLU A 29 10.23 22.90 -10.86
C GLU A 29 8.91 23.65 -10.65
N GLN A 30 7.88 23.35 -11.45
CA GLN A 30 6.58 24.02 -11.37
C GLN A 30 5.95 23.90 -9.97
N THR A 31 6.11 22.75 -9.31
CA THR A 31 5.75 22.53 -7.90
C THR A 31 6.67 21.48 -7.25
N ASP A 32 6.64 21.41 -5.92
CA ASP A 32 7.31 20.35 -5.14
C ASP A 32 6.81 18.94 -5.43
N PHE A 33 5.76 18.73 -6.23
CA PHE A 33 5.25 17.41 -6.62
C PHE A 33 5.14 17.24 -8.15
N ALA A 34 5.69 18.20 -8.92
CA ALA A 34 5.65 18.19 -10.37
C ALA A 34 6.63 17.18 -11.00
N TRP A 35 6.17 16.62 -12.12
CA TRP A 35 6.83 15.62 -12.95
C TRP A 35 6.73 16.01 -14.43
N LYS A 36 7.85 15.92 -15.14
CA LYS A 36 7.95 16.08 -16.59
C LYS A 36 8.12 14.71 -17.25
N CYS A 37 7.31 14.42 -18.26
CA CYS A 37 7.53 13.28 -19.15
C CYS A 37 8.46 13.66 -20.32
N ASP A 38 9.47 12.84 -20.59
CA ASP A 38 10.37 13.04 -21.73
C ASP A 38 9.73 12.72 -23.08
N ALA A 39 8.84 11.72 -23.13
CA ALA A 39 8.23 11.24 -24.36
C ALA A 39 7.15 12.18 -24.91
N CYS A 40 6.27 12.68 -24.03
CA CYS A 40 5.15 13.54 -24.45
C CYS A 40 5.26 14.99 -23.97
N LEU A 41 6.36 15.37 -23.31
CA LEU A 41 6.71 16.73 -22.88
C LEU A 41 5.72 17.42 -21.92
N ARG A 42 4.75 16.68 -21.38
CA ARG A 42 3.77 17.23 -20.42
C ARG A 42 4.38 17.30 -19.03
N ILE A 43 4.01 18.37 -18.32
CA ILE A 43 4.29 18.56 -16.90
C ILE A 43 2.97 18.33 -16.15
N PHE A 44 3.01 17.50 -15.11
CA PHE A 44 1.86 17.16 -14.29
C PHE A 44 2.26 16.99 -12.82
N GLU A 45 1.31 17.03 -11.91
CA GLU A 45 1.55 16.87 -10.48
C GLU A 45 0.90 15.58 -9.96
N VAL A 46 1.59 14.86 -9.08
CA VAL A 46 1.05 13.66 -8.42
C VAL A 46 0.98 13.90 -6.92
N LYS A 47 -0.22 13.78 -6.34
CA LYS A 47 -0.46 13.92 -4.90
C LYS A 47 -1.08 12.64 -4.36
N PHE A 48 -0.48 12.11 -3.31
CA PHE A 48 -1.06 11.03 -2.52
C PHE A 48 -1.75 11.64 -1.31
N TYR A 49 -3.08 11.52 -1.23
CA TYR A 49 -3.88 12.08 -0.14
C TYR A 49 -4.12 11.09 1.01
N GLY A 50 -3.88 9.79 0.80
CA GLY A 50 -4.17 8.73 1.76
C GLY A 50 -4.92 7.56 1.12
N GLN A 51 -5.47 6.70 1.97
CA GLN A 51 -6.42 5.65 1.60
C GLN A 51 -7.77 6.01 2.21
N ASP A 52 -8.84 5.85 1.44
CA ASP A 52 -10.20 5.96 1.96
C ASP A 52 -10.60 4.71 2.75
N ASP A 53 -11.62 4.83 3.59
CA ASP A 53 -12.19 3.69 4.31
C ASP A 53 -12.90 2.73 3.34
N PRO A 54 -12.79 1.40 3.54
CA PRO A 54 -13.47 0.43 2.70
C PRO A 54 -14.99 0.47 2.93
N ASP A 55 -15.79 0.30 1.87
CA ASP A 55 -17.26 0.21 1.96
C ASP A 55 -17.74 -0.85 2.98
N HIS A 56 -17.00 -1.95 3.07
CA HIS A 56 -17.19 -2.98 4.09
C HIS A 56 -15.87 -3.28 4.78
N ALA A 57 -15.80 -2.93 6.06
CA ALA A 57 -14.66 -3.31 6.89
C ALA A 57 -14.55 -4.85 6.92
N PRO A 58 -13.36 -5.42 6.65
CA PRO A 58 -13.16 -6.84 6.79
C PRO A 58 -13.42 -7.25 8.24
N ALA A 59 -13.93 -8.48 8.43
CA ALA A 59 -14.07 -9.04 9.76
C ALA A 59 -12.71 -9.01 10.49
N PRO A 60 -12.68 -8.72 11.80
CA PRO A 60 -11.43 -8.69 12.55
C PRO A 60 -10.65 -9.99 12.35
N ALA A 61 -9.35 -9.87 12.11
CA ALA A 61 -8.50 -11.06 12.00
C ALA A 61 -8.53 -11.84 13.32
N PRO A 62 -8.65 -13.19 13.29
CA PRO A 62 -8.56 -13.97 14.50
C PRO A 62 -7.19 -13.77 15.15
N SER A 63 -7.16 -13.80 16.48
CA SER A 63 -5.88 -13.81 17.19
C SER A 63 -5.06 -15.04 16.79
N THR A 64 -3.73 -14.94 16.86
CA THR A 64 -2.82 -16.08 16.53
C THR A 64 -3.20 -17.37 17.27
N PRO A 65 -3.52 -17.35 18.59
CA PRO A 65 -3.99 -18.54 19.28
C PRO A 65 -5.28 -19.10 18.70
N GLN A 66 -6.25 -18.24 18.36
CA GLN A 66 -7.53 -18.68 17.78
C GLN A 66 -7.32 -19.30 16.40
N ALA A 67 -6.56 -18.63 15.52
CA ALA A 67 -6.25 -19.12 14.19
C ALA A 67 -5.55 -20.50 14.22
N LEU A 68 -4.70 -20.73 15.22
CA LEU A 68 -4.07 -22.03 15.45
C LEU A 68 -5.10 -23.09 15.86
N GLN A 69 -6.02 -22.79 16.79
CA GLN A 69 -7.08 -23.73 17.17
C GLN A 69 -7.98 -24.08 15.98
N ASP A 70 -8.38 -23.08 15.19
CA ASP A 70 -9.20 -23.28 13.99
C ASP A 70 -8.47 -24.14 12.95
N SER A 71 -7.15 -23.96 12.81
CA SER A 71 -6.31 -24.80 11.95
C SER A 71 -6.26 -26.24 12.45
N LEU A 72 -5.96 -26.46 13.74
CA LEU A 72 -5.88 -27.78 14.35
C LEU A 72 -7.20 -28.54 14.22
N ALA A 73 -8.32 -27.86 14.45
CA ALA A 73 -9.66 -28.41 14.29
C ALA A 73 -9.95 -28.82 12.83
N ARG A 74 -9.67 -27.93 11.86
CA ARG A 74 -9.84 -28.22 10.42
C ARG A 74 -9.02 -29.42 9.95
N HIS A 75 -7.83 -29.63 10.52
CA HIS A 75 -6.92 -30.71 10.15
C HIS A 75 -7.10 -32.00 10.99
N GLY A 76 -8.11 -32.05 11.87
CA GLY A 76 -8.44 -33.25 12.63
C GLY A 76 -7.50 -33.56 13.81
N HIS A 77 -6.70 -32.60 14.27
CA HIS A 77 -5.83 -32.73 15.44
C HIS A 77 -6.60 -32.58 16.76
N THR A 78 -7.68 -33.35 16.92
CA THR A 78 -8.67 -33.20 18.00
C THR A 78 -8.10 -33.40 19.40
N ALA A 79 -7.00 -34.15 19.54
CA ALA A 79 -6.32 -34.38 20.83
C ALA A 79 -5.67 -33.12 21.42
N VAL A 80 -5.33 -32.12 20.59
CA VAL A 80 -4.63 -30.89 21.00
C VAL A 80 -5.49 -29.63 20.85
N VAL A 81 -6.72 -29.77 20.34
CA VAL A 81 -7.70 -28.68 20.31
C VAL A 81 -8.12 -28.39 21.75
N ARG A 82 -8.08 -27.12 22.13
CA ARG A 82 -8.53 -26.67 23.45
C ARG A 82 -10.04 -26.90 23.58
N ASN A 83 -10.44 -27.61 24.62
CA ASN A 83 -11.83 -27.63 25.04
C ASN A 83 -12.11 -26.31 25.79
N ASP A 84 -12.86 -25.40 25.19
CA ASP A 84 -13.27 -24.12 25.82
C ASP A 84 -14.31 -24.32 26.96
N GLY A 85 -14.21 -25.43 27.70
CA GLY A 85 -15.07 -25.78 28.81
C GLY A 85 -15.03 -24.71 29.90
N GLY A 86 -15.99 -23.76 29.81
CA GLY A 86 -16.40 -22.87 30.88
C GLY A 86 -15.52 -21.64 31.09
N ARG A 87 -15.68 -20.61 30.26
CA ARG A 87 -15.53 -19.23 30.75
C ARG A 87 -16.81 -18.89 31.52
N LYS A 88 -16.75 -18.95 32.86
CA LYS A 88 -17.67 -18.18 33.71
C LYS A 88 -17.30 -16.71 33.64
#